data_AF-A0A550GHB2-F1
#
_entry.id   AF-A0A550GHB2-F1
#
_cell.length_a   1.000
_cell.length_b   1.000
_cell.length_c   1.000
_cell.angle_alpha   90.00
_cell.angle_beta   90.00
_cell.angle_gamma   90.00
#
_symmetry.space_group_name_H-M   'P 1'
#
loop_
_entity.id
_entity.type
_entity.pdbx_description
1 polymer ?
#
loop_
_entity_poly.entity_id
_entity_poly.type
_entity_poly.pdbx_seq_one_letter_code
_entity_poly.pdbx_strand_id
1 'polypeptide(L)'
;MANLRKMCCIFPVILVLITLLVGLGEATTGSLTVKQGDELIHSIDLIAEDRVFIQLKVIGVTSSRIQLSITFPNGTVQNLGEIGDFSTSFVCDVEGQCTLNFTNTDQVEHKLVTLNYNVTHYIFGMPQMLFMVILIVVVSLIGVAIFIGLSRKPY
;
A
#
# COMPACT_ATOMS: atom_id res chain seq x y z
N MET A 1 36.82 14.57 -22.45
CA MET A 1 36.03 13.37 -22.80
C MET A 1 35.79 12.39 -21.64
N ALA A 2 36.72 12.23 -20.68
CA ALA A 2 36.53 11.29 -19.55
C ALA A 2 35.34 11.63 -18.62
N ASN A 3 35.07 12.92 -18.35
CA ASN A 3 33.95 13.35 -17.50
C ASN A 3 32.57 13.16 -18.16
N LEU A 4 32.47 13.30 -19.49
CA LEU A 4 31.22 13.08 -20.23
C LEU A 4 30.80 11.60 -20.22
N ARG A 5 31.77 10.68 -20.30
CA ARG A 5 31.54 9.24 -20.17
C ARG A 5 31.07 8.83 -18.77
N LYS A 6 31.62 9.41 -17.70
CA LYS A 6 31.15 9.16 -16.32
C LYS A 6 29.73 9.68 -16.10
N MET A 7 29.39 10.86 -16.62
CA MET A 7 28.06 11.46 -16.47
C MET A 7 26.96 10.71 -17.22
N CYS A 8 27.26 10.20 -18.41
CA CYS A 8 26.32 9.40 -19.20
C CYS A 8 25.94 8.07 -18.52
N CYS A 9 26.76 7.60 -17.57
CA CYS A 9 26.46 6.43 -16.74
C CYS A 9 25.75 6.79 -15.42
N ILE A 10 25.97 7.98 -14.84
CA ILE A 10 25.34 8.37 -13.56
C ILE A 10 23.85 8.69 -13.73
N PHE A 11 23.47 9.36 -14.81
CA PHE A 11 22.08 9.71 -15.07
C PHE A 11 21.14 8.50 -15.18
N PRO A 12 21.46 7.43 -15.95
CA PRO A 12 20.61 6.24 -15.98
C PRO A 12 20.61 5.49 -14.64
N VAL A 13 21.70 5.52 -13.87
CA VAL A 13 21.75 4.89 -12.53
C VAL A 13 20.81 5.61 -11.56
N ILE A 14 20.79 6.94 -11.57
CA ILE A 14 19.85 7.72 -10.76
C ILE A 14 18.42 7.45 -11.20
N LEU A 15 18.16 7.41 -12.51
CA LEU A 15 16.83 7.10 -13.04
C LEU A 15 16.34 5.70 -12.60
N VAL A 16 17.22 4.70 -12.64
CA VAL A 16 16.93 3.34 -12.16
C VAL A 16 16.65 3.34 -10.65
N LEU A 17 17.43 4.09 -9.86
CA LEU A 17 17.23 4.22 -8.42
C LEU A 17 15.87 4.88 -8.10
N ILE A 18 15.46 5.88 -8.88
CA ILE A 18 14.15 6.52 -8.75
C ILE A 18 13.05 5.51 -9.07
N THR A 19 13.17 4.74 -10.16
CA THR A 19 12.14 3.74 -10.52
C THR A 19 12.00 2.63 -9.47
N LEU A 20 13.08 2.28 -8.77
CA LEU A 20 13.04 1.31 -7.66
C LEU A 20 12.28 1.83 -6.43
N LEU A 21 12.14 3.15 -6.28
CA LEU A 21 11.43 3.79 -5.17
C LEU A 21 9.95 4.07 -5.48
N VAL A 22 9.45 3.67 -6.65
CA VAL A 22 8.03 3.78 -7.01
C VAL A 22 7.26 2.61 -6.39
N GLY A 23 6.91 2.71 -5.10
CA GLY A 23 5.68 2.13 -4.58
C GLY A 23 4.46 2.84 -5.18
N LEU A 24 3.52 2.10 -5.75
CA LEU A 24 2.24 2.64 -6.14
C LEU A 24 1.36 2.63 -4.89
N GLY A 25 0.56 3.68 -4.66
CA GLY A 25 -0.51 3.56 -3.68
C GLY A 25 -1.47 2.47 -4.15
N GLU A 26 -1.59 1.39 -3.39
CA GLU A 26 -2.42 0.25 -3.76
C GLU A 26 -3.83 0.44 -3.20
N ALA A 27 -4.73 0.92 -4.06
CA ALA A 27 -6.16 0.86 -3.81
C ALA A 27 -6.72 -0.39 -4.48
N THR A 28 -7.02 -1.40 -3.68
CA THR A 28 -7.55 -2.69 -4.15
C THR A 28 -9.00 -2.81 -3.74
N THR A 29 -9.87 -2.88 -4.74
CA THR A 29 -11.27 -3.25 -4.55
C THR A 29 -11.48 -4.67 -5.06
N GLY A 30 -11.91 -5.57 -4.19
CA GLY A 30 -12.21 -6.96 -4.50
C GLY A 30 -13.55 -7.40 -3.92
N SER A 31 -14.19 -8.35 -4.58
CA SER A 31 -15.29 -9.10 -4.00
C SER A 31 -14.81 -10.51 -3.65
N LEU A 32 -15.11 -10.92 -2.43
CA LEU A 32 -14.73 -12.19 -1.86
C LEU A 32 -16.01 -12.96 -1.53
N THR A 33 -16.14 -14.19 -2.00
CA THR A 33 -17.28 -15.03 -1.65
C THR A 33 -16.87 -15.98 -0.53
N VAL A 34 -17.47 -15.82 0.64
CA VAL A 34 -17.27 -16.73 1.77
C VAL A 34 -18.31 -17.84 1.68
N LYS A 35 -17.83 -19.07 1.56
CA LYS A 35 -18.70 -20.25 1.45
C LYS A 35 -19.41 -20.52 2.77
N GLN A 36 -20.42 -21.38 2.72
CA GLN A 36 -21.15 -21.81 3.90
C GLN A 36 -20.26 -22.74 4.72
N GLY A 37 -20.17 -22.54 6.03
CA GLY A 37 -19.37 -23.42 6.89
C GLY A 37 -17.86 -23.28 6.71
N ASP A 38 -17.40 -22.23 6.04
CA ASP A 38 -16.01 -22.04 5.64
C ASP A 38 -15.43 -20.77 6.30
N GLU A 39 -14.10 -20.74 6.36
CA GLU A 39 -13.33 -19.60 6.83
C GLU A 39 -12.46 -19.07 5.69
N LEU A 40 -12.55 -17.77 5.43
CA LEU A 40 -11.75 -17.12 4.41
C LEU A 40 -10.75 -16.16 5.05
N ILE A 41 -9.47 -16.39 4.80
CA ILE A 41 -8.39 -15.52 5.25
C ILE A 41 -7.89 -14.71 4.05
N HIS A 42 -7.99 -13.39 4.15
CA HIS A 42 -7.40 -12.46 3.19
C HIS A 42 -6.22 -11.74 3.84
N SER A 43 -5.06 -11.77 3.19
CA SER A 43 -3.83 -11.16 3.71
C SER A 43 -3.47 -9.92 2.91
N ILE A 44 -3.02 -8.88 3.61
CA ILE A 44 -2.56 -7.62 3.05
C ILE A 44 -1.13 -7.42 3.58
N ASP A 45 -0.16 -7.34 2.67
CA ASP A 45 1.22 -7.03 3.00
C ASP A 45 1.36 -5.52 3.29
N LEU A 46 1.95 -5.17 4.43
CA LEU A 46 2.10 -3.79 4.89
C LEU A 46 3.55 -3.51 5.28
N ILE A 47 4.02 -2.29 5.02
CA ILE A 47 5.29 -1.78 5.56
C ILE A 47 5.04 -0.86 6.75
N ALA A 48 6.10 -0.57 7.50
CA ALA A 48 6.02 0.36 8.63
C ALA A 48 5.62 1.77 8.14
N GLU A 49 4.82 2.47 8.96
CA GLU A 49 4.21 3.78 8.68
C GLU A 49 3.10 3.80 7.61
N ASP A 50 2.74 2.66 7.03
CA ASP A 50 1.64 2.59 6.07
C ASP A 50 0.32 3.04 6.69
N ARG A 51 -0.43 3.86 5.96
CA ARG A 51 -1.79 4.21 6.32
C ARG A 51 -2.75 3.31 5.57
N VAL A 52 -3.48 2.50 6.31
CA VAL A 52 -4.43 1.55 5.75
C VAL A 52 -5.83 2.03 6.03
N PHE A 53 -6.65 2.09 4.99
CA PHE A 53 -8.09 2.27 5.10
C PHE A 53 -8.76 1.01 4.58
N ILE A 54 -9.60 0.40 5.41
CA ILE A 54 -10.36 -0.81 5.06
C ILE A 54 -11.83 -0.47 5.14
N GLN A 55 -12.56 -0.79 4.08
CA GLN A 55 -14.01 -0.72 4.01
C GLN A 55 -14.56 -2.07 3.57
N LEU A 56 -15.51 -2.56 4.33
CA LEU A 56 -16.17 -3.83 4.13
C LEU A 56 -17.67 -3.63 3.98
N LYS A 57 -18.27 -4.39 3.07
CA LYS A 57 -19.71 -4.52 2.95
C LYS A 57 -20.10 -5.97 2.71
N VAL A 58 -20.91 -6.52 3.60
CA VAL A 58 -21.42 -7.89 3.50
C VAL A 58 -22.80 -7.88 2.83
N ILE A 59 -22.95 -8.74 1.84
CA ILE A 59 -24.17 -8.94 1.07
C ILE A 59 -24.56 -10.42 1.24
N GLY A 60 -25.67 -10.64 1.94
CA GLY A 60 -26.28 -11.95 2.12
C GLY A 60 -27.77 -11.89 1.76
N VAL A 61 -28.37 -13.04 1.46
CA VAL A 61 -29.77 -13.12 1.04
C VAL A 61 -30.70 -12.99 2.25
N THR A 62 -30.42 -13.73 3.33
CA THR A 62 -31.20 -13.67 4.57
C THR A 62 -30.57 -12.81 5.67
N SER A 63 -29.24 -12.81 5.78
CA SER A 63 -28.49 -12.01 6.75
C SER A 63 -27.24 -11.42 6.12
N SER A 64 -27.13 -10.08 6.21
CA SER A 64 -25.98 -9.31 5.73
C SER A 64 -24.91 -9.10 6.82
N ARG A 65 -24.73 -10.08 7.73
CA ARG A 65 -23.70 -10.03 8.77
C ARG A 65 -22.72 -11.19 8.65
N ILE A 66 -21.45 -11.00 8.97
CA ILE A 66 -20.43 -12.06 9.03
C ILE A 66 -19.53 -11.84 10.24
N GLN A 67 -18.96 -12.92 10.78
CA GLN A 67 -17.98 -12.79 11.86
C GLN A 67 -16.62 -12.36 11.28
N LEU A 68 -16.10 -11.22 11.75
CA LEU A 68 -14.80 -10.69 11.33
C LEU A 68 -13.83 -10.65 12.50
N SER A 69 -12.60 -11.09 12.24
CA SER A 69 -11.43 -10.80 13.06
C SER A 69 -10.30 -10.24 12.21
N ILE A 70 -9.55 -9.29 12.76
CA ILE A 70 -8.39 -8.66 12.11
C ILE A 70 -7.17 -8.98 12.94
N THR A 71 -6.14 -9.54 12.33
CA THR A 71 -4.84 -9.73 12.97
C THR A 71 -3.85 -8.74 12.38
N PHE A 72 -3.33 -7.86 13.21
CA PHE A 72 -2.35 -6.86 12.82
C PHE A 72 -0.94 -7.48 12.74
N PRO A 73 0.00 -6.86 11.98
CA PRO A 73 1.38 -7.33 11.86
C PRO A 73 2.11 -7.46 13.21
N ASN A 74 1.71 -6.67 14.21
CA ASN A 74 2.27 -6.73 15.57
C ASN A 74 1.75 -7.93 16.40
N GLY A 75 0.91 -8.79 15.82
CA GLY A 75 0.30 -9.94 16.48
C GLY A 75 -0.96 -9.62 17.29
N THR A 76 -1.39 -8.35 17.34
CA THR A 76 -2.64 -7.97 18.01
C THR A 76 -3.83 -8.49 17.20
N VAL A 77 -4.74 -9.19 17.87
CA VAL A 77 -5.98 -9.68 17.27
C VAL A 77 -7.14 -8.81 17.73
N GLN A 78 -7.87 -8.24 16.77
CA GLN A 78 -9.09 -7.50 17.01
C GLN A 78 -10.30 -8.32 16.53
N ASN A 79 -11.07 -8.84 17.47
CA ASN A 79 -12.31 -9.54 17.19
C ASN A 79 -13.46 -8.53 17.15
N LEU A 80 -14.10 -8.38 15.99
CA LEU A 80 -15.20 -7.44 15.77
C LEU A 80 -16.57 -8.08 15.92
N GLY A 81 -16.63 -9.42 16.01
CA GLY A 81 -17.87 -10.17 16.08
C GLY A 81 -18.65 -10.11 14.76
N GLU A 82 -19.97 -10.22 14.84
CA GLU A 82 -20.83 -10.14 13.65
C GLU A 82 -21.02 -8.71 13.16
N ILE A 83 -20.53 -8.41 11.96
CA ILE A 83 -20.61 -7.10 11.32
C ILE A 83 -21.20 -7.19 9.91
N GLY A 84 -21.82 -6.11 9.43
CA GLY A 84 -22.37 -6.04 8.06
C GLY A 84 -21.67 -5.03 7.18
N ASP A 85 -21.78 -3.75 7.54
CA ASP A 85 -20.96 -2.68 6.98
C ASP A 85 -19.92 -2.27 8.02
N PHE A 86 -18.66 -2.17 7.63
CA PHE A 86 -17.57 -1.81 8.52
C PHE A 86 -16.54 -0.95 7.80
N SER A 87 -16.02 0.08 8.46
CA SER A 87 -14.89 0.84 7.97
C SER A 87 -13.95 1.17 9.12
N THR A 88 -12.66 1.08 8.85
CA THR A 88 -11.62 1.44 9.82
C THR A 88 -10.41 2.01 9.10
N SER A 89 -9.68 2.88 9.80
CA SER A 89 -8.37 3.34 9.39
C SER A 89 -7.39 3.09 10.51
N PHE A 90 -6.19 2.65 10.14
CA PHE A 90 -5.09 2.49 11.08
C PHE A 90 -3.76 2.80 10.41
N VAL A 91 -2.75 3.00 11.24
CA VAL A 91 -1.36 3.16 10.80
C VAL A 91 -0.61 1.90 11.19
N CYS A 92 0.19 1.39 10.28
CA CYS A 92 1.00 0.21 10.50
C CYS A 92 2.24 0.57 11.32
N ASP A 93 2.37 0.02 12.52
CA ASP A 93 3.52 0.29 13.39
C ASP A 93 4.76 -0.54 13.01
N VAL A 94 4.54 -1.76 12.49
CA VAL A 94 5.59 -2.75 12.20
C VAL A 94 5.32 -3.37 10.83
N GLU A 95 6.37 -3.53 10.03
CA GLU A 95 6.31 -4.24 8.75
C GLU A 95 5.82 -5.70 8.95
N GLY A 96 4.90 -6.14 8.10
CA GLY A 96 4.40 -7.50 8.10
C GLY A 96 3.01 -7.63 7.49
N GLN A 97 2.37 -8.78 7.71
CA GLN A 97 1.06 -9.09 7.14
C GLN A 97 -0.08 -8.76 8.10
N CYS A 98 -1.06 -8.01 7.59
CA CYS A 98 -2.37 -7.87 8.22
C CYS A 98 -3.31 -8.90 7.61
N THR A 99 -3.98 -9.70 8.45
CA THR A 99 -4.92 -10.72 7.98
C THR A 99 -6.34 -10.42 8.43
N LEU A 100 -7.27 -10.47 7.47
CA LEU A 100 -8.71 -10.37 7.66
C LEU A 100 -9.27 -11.78 7.60
N ASN A 101 -9.79 -12.27 8.72
CA ASN A 101 -10.41 -13.59 8.80
C ASN A 101 -11.93 -13.46 8.88
N PHE A 102 -12.60 -14.02 7.87
CA PHE A 102 -14.05 -14.05 7.74
C PHE A 102 -14.57 -15.45 8.04
N THR A 103 -15.35 -15.59 9.11
CA THR A 103 -15.92 -16.87 9.53
C THR A 103 -17.42 -16.90 9.24
N ASN A 104 -17.86 -17.96 8.55
CA ASN A 104 -19.27 -18.20 8.21
C ASN A 104 -19.73 -19.61 8.63
N THR A 105 -19.36 -20.04 9.84
CA THR A 105 -19.66 -21.38 10.38
C THR A 105 -21.12 -21.57 10.76
N ASP A 106 -21.78 -20.51 11.24
CA ASP A 106 -23.09 -20.63 11.90
C ASP A 106 -24.28 -20.44 10.93
N GLN A 107 -23.99 -20.25 9.65
CA GLN A 107 -24.93 -19.70 8.68
C GLN A 107 -25.12 -20.69 7.54
N VAL A 108 -26.35 -20.76 7.01
CA VAL A 108 -26.74 -21.76 6.01
C VAL A 108 -26.49 -21.30 4.57
N GLU A 109 -26.14 -20.02 4.39
CA GLU A 109 -25.99 -19.40 3.07
C GLU A 109 -24.57 -18.90 2.82
N HIS A 110 -24.20 -18.86 1.54
CA HIS A 110 -23.01 -18.18 1.07
C HIS A 110 -23.16 -16.67 1.24
N LYS A 111 -22.06 -16.00 1.63
CA LYS A 111 -22.04 -14.55 1.79
C LYS A 111 -21.04 -13.93 0.85
N LEU A 112 -21.48 -12.90 0.15
CA LEU A 112 -20.60 -12.09 -0.67
C LEU A 112 -20.10 -10.93 0.18
N VAL A 113 -18.79 -10.79 0.27
CA VAL A 113 -18.12 -9.76 1.04
C VAL A 113 -17.37 -8.87 0.06
N THR A 114 -17.83 -7.63 -0.09
CA THR A 114 -17.10 -6.62 -0.86
C THR A 114 -16.08 -5.98 0.05
N LEU A 115 -14.80 -6.19 -0.27
CA LEU A 115 -13.66 -5.63 0.44
C LEU A 115 -13.02 -4.55 -0.42
N ASN A 116 -13.01 -3.32 0.08
CA ASN A 116 -12.31 -2.21 -0.52
C ASN A 116 -11.26 -1.72 0.47
N TYR A 117 -9.98 -1.90 0.16
CA TYR A 117 -8.91 -1.37 0.98
C TYR A 117 -7.98 -0.48 0.18
N ASN A 118 -7.40 0.50 0.85
CA ASN A 118 -6.42 1.42 0.31
C ASN A 118 -5.23 1.47 1.25
N VAL A 119 -4.07 1.08 0.73
CA VAL A 119 -2.78 1.18 1.42
C VAL A 119 -2.03 2.38 0.84
N THR A 120 -1.82 3.39 1.69
CA THR A 120 -0.98 4.53 1.35
C THR A 120 0.38 4.38 2.01
N HIS A 121 1.40 4.22 1.17
CA HIS A 121 2.78 4.15 1.63
C HIS A 121 3.31 5.52 2.06
N TYR A 122 3.93 5.57 3.24
CA TYR A 122 4.60 6.75 3.77
C TYR A 122 6.10 6.51 3.83
N ILE A 123 6.86 7.56 3.50
CA ILE A 123 8.32 7.56 3.62
C ILE A 123 8.70 8.82 4.39
N PHE A 124 9.42 8.69 5.50
CA PHE A 124 9.81 9.80 6.38
C PHE A 124 8.62 10.67 6.82
N GLY A 125 7.50 10.04 7.23
CA GLY A 125 6.31 10.77 7.71
C GLY A 125 5.54 11.56 6.64
N MET A 126 5.89 11.42 5.36
CA MET A 126 5.18 12.04 4.24
C MET A 126 4.68 11.00 3.24
N PRO A 127 3.52 11.25 2.57
CA PRO A 127 3.02 10.38 1.51
C PRO A 127 4.09 10.18 0.44
N GLN A 128 4.29 8.93 0.03
CA GLN A 128 5.33 8.58 -0.94
C GLN A 128 5.23 9.37 -2.24
N MET A 129 4.02 9.69 -2.71
CA MET A 129 3.82 10.53 -3.90
C MET A 129 4.50 11.90 -3.76
N LEU A 130 4.39 12.54 -2.61
CA LEU A 130 5.04 13.83 -2.35
C LEU A 130 6.56 13.66 -2.26
N PHE A 131 7.02 12.57 -1.64
CA PHE A 131 8.45 12.28 -1.52
C PHE A 131 9.10 12.13 -2.89
N MET A 132 8.45 11.38 -3.78
CA MET A 132 8.90 11.17 -5.15
C MET A 132 8.94 12.47 -5.96
N VAL A 133 7.94 13.36 -5.81
CA VAL A 133 7.95 14.67 -6.46
C VAL A 133 9.14 15.51 -6.01
N ILE A 134 9.39 15.60 -4.70
CA ILE A 134 10.55 16.34 -4.17
C ILE A 134 11.85 15.77 -4.73
N LEU A 135 11.98 14.44 -4.74
CA LEU A 135 13.16 13.75 -5.23
C LEU A 135 13.40 14.04 -6.72
N ILE A 136 12.36 13.98 -7.57
CA ILE A 136 12.45 14.31 -9.00
C ILE A 136 12.90 15.77 -9.20
N VAL A 137 12.34 16.71 -8.43
CA VAL A 137 12.74 18.13 -8.50
C VAL A 137 14.21 18.30 -8.13
N VAL A 138 14.67 17.69 -7.04
CA VAL A 138 16.07 17.75 -6.60
C VAL A 138 17.01 17.20 -7.69
N VAL A 139 16.71 16.02 -8.24
CA VAL A 139 17.52 15.41 -9.30
C VAL A 139 17.54 16.28 -10.56
N SER A 140 16.40 16.87 -10.93
CA SER A 140 16.31 17.77 -12.09
C SER A 140 17.16 19.02 -11.90
N LEU A 141 17.12 19.65 -10.72
CA LEU A 141 17.93 20.84 -10.39
C LEU A 141 19.43 20.52 -10.41
N ILE A 142 19.84 19.37 -9.89
CA ILE A 142 21.23 18.91 -9.94
C ILE A 142 21.66 18.74 -11.41
N GLY A 143 20.83 18.12 -12.25
CA GLY A 143 21.10 17.96 -13.67
C GLY A 143 21.32 19.31 -14.39
N VAL A 144 20.45 20.30 -14.12
CA VAL A 144 20.57 21.65 -14.67
C VAL A 144 21.83 22.37 -14.17
N ALA A 145 22.12 22.31 -12.87
CA ALA A 145 23.29 22.95 -12.29
C ALA A 145 24.60 22.40 -12.90
N ILE A 146 24.68 21.08 -13.09
CA ILE A 146 25.81 20.43 -13.74
C ILE A 146 25.90 20.86 -15.22
N PHE A 147 24.78 20.91 -15.95
CA PHE A 147 24.76 21.37 -17.33
C PHE A 147 25.28 22.80 -17.49
N ILE A 148 24.85 23.71 -16.61
CA ILE A 148 25.34 25.10 -16.57
C ILE A 148 26.84 25.12 -16.26
N GLY A 149 27.30 24.33 -15.28
CA GLY A 149 28.70 24.23 -14.91
C GLY A 149 29.60 23.76 -16.07
N LEU A 150 29.14 22.79 -16.86
CA LEU A 150 29.84 22.28 -18.04
C LEU A 150 29.78 23.23 -19.24
N SER A 151 28.74 24.05 -19.34
CA SER A 151 28.57 25.03 -20.43
C SER A 151 29.46 26.26 -20.27
N ARG A 152 30.03 26.48 -19.08
CA ARG A 152 31.07 27.50 -18.88
C ARG A 152 32.38 26.98 -19.49
N LYS A 153 32.76 27.53 -20.65
CA LYS A 153 34.11 27.36 -21.21
C LYS A 153 35.13 27.82 -20.16
N PRO A 154 36.14 27.01 -19.81
CA PRO A 154 37.34 27.56 -19.18
C PRO A 154 37.95 28.53 -20.20
N TYR A 155 38.15 29.78 -19.77
CA TYR A 155 38.88 30.80 -20.51
C TYR A 155 40.30 30.32 -20.83
#